data_AF-A0AAE0VAX7-F1
#
_entry.id   AF-A0AAE0VAX7-F1
#
_cell.length_a   1.000
_cell.length_b   1.000
_cell.length_c   1.000
_cell.angle_alpha   90.00
_cell.angle_beta   90.00
_cell.angle_gamma   90.00
#
_symmetry.space_group_name_H-M   'P 1'
#
loop_
_entity.id
_entity.type
_entity.pdbx_description
1 polymer ?
#
loop_
_entity_poly.entity_id
_entity_poly.type
_entity_poly.pdbx_seq_one_letter_code
_entity_poly.pdbx_strand_id
1 'polypeptide(L)'
;MDLLCPLSTIRKKNSSTAPWLSDVLCNNRREPRSAVRKWKKSKLNTDLISYRTLLSKFSLDVTSAKISFYKEKLETSAQDPQKLHNIFSSLLNHPAPPSPFFLTAKDFATFYTEKIDRICQTFTSLPTSPTSHSQHSATPSLTQLSTVASEEVLQITRSCNPTTCPLDPIPSAMLQTISPDLLTFIVTVINGSLTSGHVPTVFKKARVIPILKRPALDLSDISNYRLISCFQHTTAFEI
;
A
#
# COMPACT_ATOMS: atom_id res chain seq x y z
N MET A 1 -18.04 -24.89 6.38
CA MET A 1 -18.06 -23.89 5.28
C MET A 1 -16.65 -23.62 4.73
N ASP A 2 -15.69 -24.53 4.88
CA ASP A 2 -14.28 -24.33 4.44
C ASP A 2 -13.94 -25.01 3.10
N LEU A 3 -14.95 -25.48 2.36
CA LEU A 3 -14.78 -26.29 1.13
C LEU A 3 -14.95 -25.50 -0.18
N LEU A 4 -15.08 -24.17 -0.12
CA LEU A 4 -15.32 -23.31 -1.30
C LEU A 4 -14.18 -22.32 -1.61
N CYS A 5 -13.07 -22.34 -0.88
CA CYS A 5 -11.94 -21.46 -1.20
C CYS A 5 -11.09 -22.04 -2.34
N PRO A 6 -10.98 -21.39 -3.51
CA PRO A 6 -10.09 -21.84 -4.57
C PRO A 6 -8.63 -21.72 -4.12
N LEU A 7 -7.87 -22.80 -4.27
CA LEU A 7 -6.42 -22.82 -4.07
C LEU A 7 -5.74 -21.85 -5.03
N SER A 8 -5.32 -20.70 -4.52
CA SER A 8 -4.51 -19.75 -5.30
C SER A 8 -3.05 -20.22 -5.31
N THR A 9 -2.54 -20.54 -6.49
CA THR A 9 -1.11 -20.86 -6.66
C THR A 9 -0.35 -19.55 -6.78
N ILE A 10 0.22 -19.08 -5.68
CA ILE A 10 1.11 -17.91 -5.70
C ILE A 10 2.42 -18.35 -6.37
N ARG A 11 2.63 -17.94 -7.62
CA ARG A 11 3.92 -18.08 -8.29
C ARG A 11 4.93 -17.18 -7.55
N LYS A 12 5.71 -17.76 -6.63
CA LYS A 12 6.90 -17.10 -6.09
C LYS A 12 7.81 -16.80 -7.28
N LYS A 13 7.89 -15.53 -7.69
CA LYS A 13 8.96 -15.09 -8.58
C LYS A 13 10.25 -15.35 -7.82
N ASN A 14 11.06 -16.28 -8.31
CA ASN A 14 12.46 -16.36 -7.93
C ASN A 14 13.14 -15.11 -8.49
N SER A 15 12.95 -13.95 -7.85
CA SER A 15 13.85 -12.83 -8.08
C SER A 15 15.18 -13.27 -7.53
N SER A 16 16.18 -13.44 -8.40
CA SER A 16 17.57 -13.57 -7.95
C SER A 16 17.82 -12.45 -6.92
N THR A 17 18.21 -12.81 -5.71
CA THR A 17 18.42 -11.87 -4.60
C THR A 17 19.58 -10.90 -4.91
N ALA A 18 20.39 -11.21 -5.94
CA ALA A 18 21.48 -10.39 -6.43
C ALA A 18 21.66 -10.60 -7.95
N PRO A 19 20.88 -9.92 -8.80
CA PRO A 19 20.96 -10.07 -10.26
C PRO A 19 22.31 -9.62 -10.86
N TRP A 20 23.08 -8.81 -10.12
CA TRP A 20 24.44 -8.40 -10.49
C TRP A 20 25.52 -9.47 -10.21
N LEU A 21 25.14 -10.61 -9.62
CA LEU A 21 26.07 -11.69 -9.28
C LEU A 21 26.15 -12.71 -10.43
N SER A 22 27.06 -12.50 -11.37
CA SER A 22 27.26 -13.40 -12.51
C SER A 22 27.89 -14.74 -12.10
N ASP A 23 27.76 -15.77 -12.94
CA ASP A 23 28.38 -17.08 -12.72
C ASP A 23 29.91 -16.99 -12.64
N VAL A 24 30.51 -16.09 -13.44
CA VAL A 24 31.95 -15.78 -13.41
C VAL A 24 32.34 -15.24 -12.04
N LEU A 25 31.60 -14.26 -11.53
CA LEU A 25 31.87 -13.66 -10.22
C LEU A 25 31.64 -14.68 -9.09
N CYS A 26 30.64 -15.55 -9.20
CA CYS A 26 30.43 -16.66 -8.27
C CYS A 26 31.60 -17.65 -8.26
N ASN A 27 32.17 -17.94 -9.44
CA ASN A 27 33.32 -18.82 -9.58
C ASN A 27 34.60 -18.21 -9.00
N ASN A 28 34.80 -16.89 -9.12
CA ASN A 28 35.94 -16.18 -8.53
C ASN A 28 35.97 -16.27 -6.99
N ARG A 29 34.84 -16.59 -6.34
CA ARG A 29 34.78 -16.84 -4.89
C ARG A 29 35.61 -18.06 -4.46
N ARG A 30 35.99 -18.94 -5.38
CA ARG A 30 36.83 -20.12 -5.10
C ARG A 30 38.24 -19.73 -4.64
N GLU A 31 38.81 -18.66 -5.19
CA GLU A 31 40.18 -18.23 -4.89
C GLU A 31 40.35 -17.69 -3.46
N PRO A 32 39.53 -16.73 -2.96
CA PRO A 32 39.61 -16.35 -1.55
C PRO A 32 39.36 -17.54 -0.62
N ARG A 33 38.47 -18.47 -0.99
CA ARG A 33 38.17 -19.66 -0.17
C ARG A 33 39.35 -20.63 -0.08
N SER A 34 40.08 -20.87 -1.17
CA SER A 34 41.27 -21.71 -1.15
C SER A 34 42.39 -21.05 -0.35
N ALA A 35 42.59 -19.74 -0.52
CA ALA A 35 43.58 -18.97 0.24
C ALA A 35 43.31 -18.96 1.76
N VAL A 36 42.04 -18.81 2.18
CA VAL A 36 41.65 -18.94 3.60
C VAL A 36 42.00 -20.33 4.14
N ARG A 37 41.69 -21.39 3.39
CA ARG A 37 42.00 -22.77 3.82
C ARG A 37 43.50 -22.97 3.97
N LYS A 38 44.29 -22.45 3.04
CA LYS A 38 45.76 -22.49 3.09
C LYS A 38 46.30 -21.77 4.33
N TRP A 39 45.90 -20.51 4.56
CA TRP A 39 46.30 -19.76 5.74
C TRP A 39 45.89 -20.43 7.05
N LYS A 40 44.69 -21.02 7.11
CA LYS A 40 44.23 -21.76 8.30
C LYS A 40 45.15 -22.94 8.64
N LYS A 41 45.77 -23.57 7.64
CA LYS A 41 46.70 -24.71 7.80
C LYS A 41 48.13 -24.26 8.10
N SER A 42 48.65 -23.25 7.40
CA SER A 42 50.05 -22.81 7.52
C SER A 42 50.29 -21.83 8.67
N LYS A 43 49.29 -21.00 9.01
CA LYS A 43 49.37 -19.88 9.98
C LYS A 43 50.48 -18.85 9.69
N LEU A 44 51.04 -18.85 8.48
CA LEU A 44 52.07 -17.91 8.07
C LEU A 44 51.48 -16.54 7.71
N ASN A 45 52.22 -15.48 8.01
CA ASN A 45 51.82 -14.10 7.70
C ASN A 45 51.73 -13.83 6.19
N THR A 46 52.59 -14.48 5.39
CA THR A 46 52.57 -14.37 3.93
C THR A 46 51.28 -14.89 3.31
N ASP A 47 50.76 -16.02 3.80
CA ASP A 47 49.47 -16.58 3.36
C ASP A 47 48.28 -15.73 3.83
N LEU A 48 48.39 -15.07 5.00
CA LEU A 48 47.39 -14.12 5.48
C LEU A 48 47.32 -12.88 4.58
N ILE A 49 48.47 -12.33 4.17
CA ILE A 49 48.54 -11.19 3.24
C ILE A 49 47.94 -11.60 1.90
N SER A 50 48.30 -12.77 1.36
CA SER A 50 47.74 -13.29 0.11
C SER A 50 46.21 -13.42 0.16
N TYR A 51 45.67 -13.98 1.24
CA TYR A 51 44.22 -14.05 1.45
C TYR A 51 43.57 -12.67 1.47
N ARG A 52 44.10 -11.72 2.26
CA ARG A 52 43.54 -10.36 2.36
C ARG A 52 43.51 -9.66 1.01
N THR A 53 44.58 -9.79 0.23
CA THR A 53 44.66 -9.22 -1.13
C THR A 53 43.58 -9.82 -2.04
N LEU A 54 43.44 -11.15 -2.05
CA LEU A 54 42.41 -11.84 -2.86
C LEU A 54 40.99 -11.47 -2.41
N LEU A 55 40.75 -11.35 -1.11
CA LEU A 55 39.45 -10.92 -0.57
C LEU A 55 39.14 -9.48 -0.98
N SER A 56 40.11 -8.58 -0.88
CA SER A 56 39.96 -7.18 -1.29
C SER A 56 39.64 -7.09 -2.78
N LYS A 57 40.38 -7.82 -3.62
CA LYS A 57 40.11 -7.91 -5.07
C LYS A 57 38.69 -8.40 -5.34
N PHE A 58 38.29 -9.52 -4.72
CA PHE A 58 36.93 -10.05 -4.88
C PHE A 58 35.86 -9.06 -4.44
N SER A 59 36.06 -8.34 -3.34
CA SER A 59 35.14 -7.29 -2.87
C SER A 59 35.02 -6.14 -3.87
N LEU A 60 36.13 -5.74 -4.49
CA LEU A 60 36.14 -4.73 -5.54
C LEU A 60 35.38 -5.21 -6.79
N ASP A 61 35.62 -6.46 -7.21
CA ASP A 61 34.92 -7.05 -8.37
C ASP A 61 33.41 -7.12 -8.14
N VAL A 62 32.97 -7.48 -6.93
CA VAL A 62 31.53 -7.49 -6.55
C VAL A 62 30.95 -6.09 -6.56
N THR A 63 31.68 -5.11 -6.02
CA THR A 63 31.23 -3.72 -5.98
C THR A 63 31.14 -3.14 -7.38
N SER A 64 32.15 -3.40 -8.22
CA SER A 64 32.20 -3.00 -9.62
C SER A 64 31.03 -3.59 -10.42
N ALA A 65 30.79 -4.90 -10.31
CA ALA A 65 29.67 -5.57 -10.98
C ALA A 65 28.32 -4.98 -10.55
N LYS A 66 28.14 -4.69 -9.25
CA LYS A 66 26.91 -4.06 -8.75
C LYS A 66 26.72 -2.65 -9.31
N ILE A 67 27.78 -1.83 -9.33
CA ILE A 67 27.74 -0.48 -9.88
C ILE A 67 27.39 -0.52 -11.37
N SER A 68 28.09 -1.34 -12.15
CA SER A 68 27.87 -1.45 -13.60
C SER A 68 26.43 -1.90 -13.91
N PHE A 69 25.92 -2.90 -13.21
CA PHE A 69 24.54 -3.37 -13.38
C PHE A 69 23.51 -2.25 -13.14
N TYR A 70 23.63 -1.50 -12.05
CA TYR A 70 22.67 -0.43 -11.77
C TYR A 70 22.86 0.78 -12.69
N LYS A 71 24.08 1.10 -13.12
CA LYS A 71 24.32 2.13 -14.14
C LYS A 71 23.62 1.79 -15.45
N GLU A 72 23.86 0.60 -15.98
CA GLU A 72 23.23 0.12 -17.23
C GLU A 72 21.70 0.10 -17.11
N LYS A 73 21.19 -0.39 -15.97
CA LYS A 73 19.74 -0.44 -15.72
C LYS A 73 19.10 0.94 -15.66
N LEU A 74 19.79 1.93 -15.10
CA LEU A 74 19.35 3.33 -15.07
C LEU A 74 19.40 3.96 -16.46
N GLU A 75 20.49 3.77 -17.21
CA GLU A 75 20.65 4.28 -18.57
C GLU A 75 19.59 3.71 -19.52
N THR A 76 19.36 2.40 -19.48
CA THR A 76 18.33 1.71 -20.29
C THR A 76 16.92 2.19 -19.96
N SER A 77 16.69 2.67 -18.74
CA SER A 77 15.38 3.15 -18.27
C SER A 77 15.25 4.68 -18.29
N ALA A 78 16.24 5.42 -18.80
CA ALA A 78 16.34 6.87 -18.63
C ALA A 78 15.17 7.67 -19.22
N GLN A 79 14.53 7.14 -20.26
CA GLN A 79 13.40 7.78 -20.94
C GLN A 79 12.04 7.51 -20.27
N ASP A 80 11.98 6.66 -19.25
CA ASP A 80 10.75 6.25 -18.57
C ASP A 80 10.81 6.62 -17.08
N PRO A 81 10.21 7.77 -16.69
CA PRO A 81 10.22 8.24 -15.29
C PRO A 81 9.62 7.23 -14.31
N GLN A 82 8.64 6.42 -14.74
CA GLN A 82 8.00 5.44 -13.88
C GLN A 82 8.93 4.25 -13.60
N LYS A 83 9.66 3.77 -14.62
CA LYS A 83 10.69 2.73 -14.43
C LYS A 83 11.84 3.22 -13.55
N LEU A 84 12.30 4.46 -13.74
CA LEU A 84 13.33 5.05 -12.87
C LEU A 84 12.86 5.09 -11.42
N HIS A 85 11.66 5.63 -11.17
CA HIS A 85 11.08 5.66 -9.83
C HIS A 85 10.96 4.26 -9.21
N ASN A 86 10.58 3.25 -9.99
CA ASN A 86 10.52 1.85 -9.53
C ASN A 86 11.90 1.28 -9.17
N ILE A 87 12.95 1.65 -9.90
CA ILE A 87 14.34 1.25 -9.58
C ILE A 87 14.79 1.90 -8.27
N PHE A 88 14.60 3.21 -8.12
CA PHE A 88 14.96 3.94 -6.90
C PHE A 88 14.16 3.47 -5.69
N SER A 89 12.85 3.33 -5.81
CA SER A 89 12.00 2.83 -4.74
C SER A 89 12.39 1.40 -4.33
N SER A 90 12.76 0.52 -5.26
CA SER A 90 13.27 -0.82 -4.92
C SER A 90 14.62 -0.78 -4.20
N LEU A 91 15.45 0.23 -4.44
CA LEU A 91 16.77 0.38 -3.79
C LEU A 91 16.67 1.03 -2.40
N LEU A 92 15.74 1.96 -2.24
CA LEU A 92 15.60 2.80 -1.05
C LEU A 92 14.56 2.29 -0.07
N ASN A 93 13.49 1.65 -0.55
CA ASN A 93 12.43 1.16 0.33
C ASN A 93 12.76 -0.22 0.87
N HIS A 94 12.60 -0.35 2.18
CA HIS A 94 12.65 -1.65 2.84
C HIS A 94 11.44 -2.50 2.44
N PRO A 95 11.58 -3.84 2.38
CA PRO A 95 10.43 -4.73 2.18
C PRO A 95 9.35 -4.42 3.23
N ALA A 96 8.09 -4.52 2.82
CA ALA A 96 6.96 -4.25 3.69
C ALA A 96 7.12 -5.02 5.01
N PRO A 97 6.97 -4.36 6.17
CA PRO A 97 7.10 -5.04 7.44
C PRO A 97 6.08 -6.19 7.53
N PRO A 98 6.42 -7.30 8.22
CA PRO A 98 5.50 -8.40 8.40
C PRO A 98 4.20 -7.90 9.05
N SER A 99 3.08 -8.51 8.67
CA SER A 99 1.78 -8.22 9.27
C SER A 99 1.90 -8.27 10.80
N PRO A 100 1.41 -7.25 11.54
CA PRO A 100 1.49 -7.26 12.99
C PRO A 100 0.66 -8.44 13.50
N PHE A 101 1.32 -9.49 13.99
CA PHE A 101 0.65 -10.65 14.59
C PHE A 101 0.05 -10.33 15.97
N PHE A 102 0.32 -9.13 16.52
CA PHE A 102 0.06 -8.80 17.93
C PHE A 102 -1.15 -7.89 18.18
N LEU A 103 -1.64 -7.17 17.16
CA LEU A 103 -2.73 -6.20 17.32
C LEU A 103 -4.03 -6.71 16.69
N THR A 104 -5.11 -6.64 17.44
CA THR A 104 -6.45 -7.07 17.01
C THR A 104 -7.31 -5.89 16.55
N ALA A 105 -8.36 -6.17 15.78
CA ALA A 105 -9.33 -5.14 15.39
C ALA A 105 -9.98 -4.43 16.59
N LYS A 106 -10.12 -5.13 17.73
CA LYS A 106 -10.66 -4.57 18.96
C LYS A 106 -9.72 -3.51 19.55
N ASP A 107 -8.40 -3.77 19.54
CA ASP A 107 -7.40 -2.83 20.06
C ASP A 107 -7.39 -1.53 19.25
N PHE A 108 -7.55 -1.63 17.93
CA PHE A 108 -7.72 -0.46 17.07
C PHE A 108 -9.02 0.29 17.40
N ALA A 109 -10.14 -0.41 17.55
CA ALA A 109 -11.42 0.22 17.86
C ALA A 109 -11.36 0.99 19.19
N THR A 110 -10.89 0.36 20.26
CA THR A 110 -10.81 0.98 21.59
C THR A 110 -9.90 2.21 21.57
N PHE A 111 -8.68 2.08 21.03
CA PHE A 111 -7.71 3.18 20.98
C PHE A 111 -8.26 4.41 20.24
N TYR A 112 -8.90 4.22 19.09
CA TYR A 112 -9.40 5.35 18.31
C TYR A 112 -10.69 5.95 18.90
N THR A 113 -11.58 5.15 19.49
CA THR A 113 -12.74 5.67 20.23
C THR A 113 -12.29 6.52 21.42
N GLU A 114 -11.39 6.01 22.27
CA GLU A 114 -10.86 6.76 23.41
C GLU A 114 -10.12 8.03 22.98
N LYS A 115 -9.38 7.97 21.87
CA LYS A 115 -8.71 9.14 21.32
C LYS A 115 -9.70 10.20 20.86
N ILE A 116 -10.79 9.81 20.19
CA ILE A 116 -11.86 10.73 19.77
C ILE A 116 -12.53 11.33 20.99
N ASP A 117 -12.88 10.53 21.99
CA ASP A 117 -13.51 11.02 23.23
C ASP A 117 -12.63 12.05 23.93
N ARG A 118 -11.32 11.80 24.03
CA ARG A 118 -10.36 12.76 24.58
C ARG A 118 -10.32 14.06 23.77
N ILE A 119 -10.33 13.98 22.45
CA ILE A 119 -10.38 15.18 21.58
C ILE A 119 -11.69 15.94 21.81
N CYS A 120 -12.83 15.26 21.84
CA CYS A 120 -14.14 15.87 22.09
C CYS A 120 -14.18 16.60 23.45
N GLN A 121 -13.61 16.00 24.51
CA GLN A 121 -13.53 16.63 25.82
C GLN A 121 -12.75 17.95 25.83
N THR A 122 -11.72 18.11 24.97
CA THR A 122 -10.97 19.38 24.86
C THR A 122 -11.82 20.54 24.33
N PHE A 123 -12.86 20.24 23.55
CA PHE A 123 -13.77 21.26 23.03
C PHE A 123 -14.88 21.64 24.02
N THR A 124 -15.23 20.75 24.94
CA THR A 124 -16.29 21.00 25.94
C THR A 124 -15.83 21.95 27.05
N SER A 125 -14.51 22.11 27.27
CA SER A 125 -13.95 22.92 28.36
C SER A 125 -13.73 24.40 28.03
N LEU A 126 -14.17 24.92 26.87
CA LEU A 126 -14.12 26.36 26.64
C LEU A 126 -15.18 27.07 27.52
N PRO A 127 -14.80 28.09 28.31
CA PRO A 127 -15.77 28.92 29.01
C PRO A 127 -16.73 29.55 28.01
N THR A 128 -18.02 29.32 28.21
CA THR A 128 -19.11 29.95 27.49
C THR A 128 -19.17 31.45 27.83
N SER A 129 -18.19 32.25 27.37
CA SER A 129 -18.46 33.67 27.22
C SER A 129 -19.40 33.80 26.03
N PRO A 130 -20.57 34.46 26.17
CA PRO A 130 -21.46 34.68 25.05
C PRO A 130 -20.79 35.70 24.12
N THR A 131 -19.94 35.20 23.22
CA THR A 131 -19.50 35.97 22.07
C THR A 131 -20.74 36.12 21.22
N SER A 132 -21.35 37.31 21.28
CA SER A 132 -22.45 37.74 20.44
C SER A 132 -22.00 37.75 18.98
N HIS A 133 -21.95 36.56 18.38
CA HIS A 133 -21.82 36.39 16.96
C HIS A 133 -23.13 36.88 16.35
N SER A 134 -23.03 38.00 15.64
CA SER A 134 -24.07 38.58 14.80
C SER A 134 -24.90 37.47 14.15
N GLN A 135 -26.22 37.56 14.32
CA GLN A 135 -27.19 36.68 13.68
C GLN A 135 -26.97 36.77 12.16
N HIS A 136 -26.20 35.83 11.62
CA HIS A 136 -26.04 35.70 10.19
C HIS A 136 -27.40 35.40 9.58
N SER A 137 -27.77 36.22 8.60
CA SER A 137 -28.91 36.14 7.71
C SER A 137 -29.26 34.69 7.38
N ALA A 138 -30.56 34.38 7.36
CA ALA A 138 -31.13 33.06 7.07
C ALA A 138 -30.27 32.28 6.06
N THR A 139 -29.55 31.28 6.56
CA THR A 139 -28.77 30.38 5.72
C THR A 139 -29.75 29.65 4.80
N PRO A 140 -29.52 29.61 3.48
CA PRO A 140 -30.38 28.86 2.59
C PRO A 140 -30.37 27.39 3.02
N SER A 141 -31.54 26.88 3.43
CA SER A 141 -31.71 25.49 3.80
C SER A 141 -31.69 24.63 2.53
N LEU A 142 -30.78 23.67 2.47
CA LEU A 142 -30.73 22.70 1.37
C LEU A 142 -31.85 21.69 1.59
N THR A 143 -33.01 21.96 0.99
CA THR A 143 -34.22 21.14 1.19
C THR A 143 -34.25 19.89 0.31
N GLN A 144 -33.57 19.90 -0.85
CA GLN A 144 -33.56 18.80 -1.81
C GLN A 144 -32.24 18.71 -2.58
N LEU A 145 -31.84 17.48 -2.91
CA LEU A 145 -30.71 17.19 -3.79
C LEU A 145 -31.22 17.03 -5.23
N SER A 146 -30.48 17.56 -6.20
CA SER A 146 -30.76 17.39 -7.63
C SER A 146 -30.38 15.99 -8.10
N THR A 147 -31.17 15.42 -9.00
CA THR A 147 -30.83 14.17 -9.69
C THR A 147 -29.66 14.36 -10.65
N VAL A 148 -28.93 13.28 -10.91
CA VAL A 148 -27.76 13.21 -11.78
C VAL A 148 -28.14 12.61 -13.13
N ALA A 149 -27.51 13.09 -14.20
CA ALA A 149 -27.71 12.58 -15.55
C ALA A 149 -26.92 11.28 -15.79
N SER A 150 -27.42 10.40 -16.67
CA SER A 150 -26.75 9.14 -16.97
C SER A 150 -25.34 9.31 -17.52
N GLU A 151 -25.12 10.32 -18.38
CA GLU A 151 -23.79 10.59 -18.93
C GLU A 151 -22.78 10.97 -17.84
N GLU A 152 -23.22 11.75 -16.86
CA GLU A 152 -22.39 12.16 -15.72
C GLU A 152 -22.01 10.95 -14.86
N VAL A 153 -22.97 10.05 -14.57
CA VAL A 153 -22.69 8.81 -13.84
C VAL A 153 -21.70 7.92 -14.59
N LEU A 154 -21.84 7.80 -15.91
CA LEU A 154 -20.95 6.99 -16.74
C LEU A 154 -19.53 7.58 -16.77
N GLN A 155 -19.42 8.90 -16.93
CA GLN A 155 -18.14 9.62 -16.91
C GLN A 155 -17.42 9.49 -15.56
N ILE A 156 -18.15 9.66 -14.46
CA ILE A 156 -17.60 9.48 -13.11
C ILE A 156 -17.12 8.04 -12.93
N THR A 157 -17.93 7.05 -13.31
CA THR A 157 -17.59 5.64 -13.16
C THR A 157 -16.29 5.29 -13.91
N ARG A 158 -16.13 5.77 -15.14
CA ARG A 158 -14.96 5.52 -15.99
C ARG A 158 -13.70 6.28 -15.56
N SER A 159 -13.85 7.46 -14.97
CA SER A 159 -12.72 8.29 -14.53
C SER A 159 -12.17 7.90 -13.16
N CYS A 160 -12.93 7.12 -12.38
CA CYS A 160 -12.50 6.63 -11.08
C CYS A 160 -11.31 5.67 -11.20
N ASN A 161 -10.41 5.71 -10.22
CA ASN A 161 -9.39 4.67 -10.09
C ASN A 161 -10.08 3.33 -9.79
N PRO A 162 -9.69 2.22 -10.42
CA PRO A 162 -10.33 0.91 -10.23
C PRO A 162 -9.89 0.25 -8.91
N THR A 163 -10.05 0.95 -7.78
CA THR A 163 -9.80 0.42 -6.44
C THR A 163 -10.97 -0.48 -6.03
N THR A 164 -10.68 -1.73 -5.69
CA THR A 164 -11.70 -2.72 -5.31
C THR A 164 -11.70 -2.92 -3.79
N CYS A 165 -12.87 -2.82 -3.17
CA CYS A 165 -13.03 -3.22 -1.78
C CYS A 165 -13.06 -4.76 -1.72
N PRO A 166 -12.38 -5.41 -0.77
CA PRO A 166 -12.47 -6.86 -0.62
C PRO A 166 -13.86 -7.39 -0.26
N LEU A 167 -14.79 -6.49 0.10
CA LEU A 167 -16.20 -6.83 0.32
C LEU A 167 -17.05 -6.66 -0.95
N ASP A 168 -16.47 -6.21 -2.07
CA ASP A 168 -17.19 -6.07 -3.33
C ASP A 168 -17.37 -7.43 -4.01
N PRO A 169 -18.57 -7.75 -4.53
CA PRO A 169 -18.79 -8.96 -5.30
C PRO A 169 -18.15 -8.90 -6.69
N ILE A 170 -17.93 -7.69 -7.22
CA ILE A 170 -17.40 -7.45 -8.57
C ILE A 170 -16.20 -6.49 -8.47
N PRO A 171 -15.03 -6.83 -9.05
CA PRO A 171 -13.90 -5.92 -9.09
C PRO A 171 -14.21 -4.62 -9.83
N SER A 172 -13.70 -3.49 -9.35
CA SER A 172 -14.01 -2.16 -9.90
C SER A 172 -13.63 -2.00 -11.38
N ALA A 173 -12.53 -2.61 -11.82
CA ALA A 173 -12.17 -2.62 -13.25
C ALA A 173 -13.20 -3.35 -14.12
N MET A 174 -13.77 -4.45 -13.60
CA MET A 174 -14.82 -5.19 -14.28
C MET A 174 -16.12 -4.38 -14.27
N LEU A 175 -16.47 -3.78 -13.13
CA LEU A 175 -17.61 -2.87 -13.01
C LEU A 175 -17.54 -1.72 -14.02
N GLN A 176 -16.37 -1.10 -14.19
CA GLN A 176 -16.16 -0.04 -15.18
C GLN A 176 -16.40 -0.52 -16.61
N THR A 177 -15.96 -1.74 -16.91
CA THR A 177 -16.13 -2.35 -18.24
C THR A 177 -17.61 -2.59 -18.56
N ILE A 178 -18.36 -3.12 -17.59
CA ILE A 178 -19.81 -3.42 -17.74
C ILE A 178 -20.72 -2.25 -17.36
N SER A 179 -20.15 -1.11 -16.94
CA SER A 179 -20.92 0.05 -16.48
C SER A 179 -21.93 0.61 -17.48
N PRO A 180 -21.70 0.56 -18.83
CA PRO A 180 -22.73 0.99 -19.78
C PRO A 180 -24.00 0.14 -19.71
N ASP A 181 -23.85 -1.17 -19.50
CA ASP A 181 -24.97 -2.11 -19.44
C ASP A 181 -25.75 -1.98 -18.12
N LEU A 182 -25.06 -1.59 -17.05
CA LEU A 182 -25.65 -1.35 -15.72
C LEU A 182 -26.08 0.10 -15.49
N LEU A 183 -25.88 0.99 -16.47
CA LEU A 183 -25.97 2.43 -16.27
C LEU A 183 -27.34 2.87 -15.75
N THR A 184 -28.41 2.38 -16.39
CA THR A 184 -29.78 2.71 -15.99
C THR A 184 -30.04 2.34 -14.53
N PHE A 185 -29.60 1.15 -14.11
CA PHE A 185 -29.77 0.70 -12.73
C PHE A 185 -29.00 1.57 -11.74
N ILE A 186 -27.73 1.85 -12.03
CA ILE A 186 -26.87 2.68 -11.16
C ILE A 186 -27.48 4.07 -11.00
N VAL A 187 -27.92 4.70 -12.11
CA VAL A 187 -28.56 6.02 -12.11
C VAL A 187 -29.85 6.00 -11.30
N THR A 188 -30.69 4.99 -11.44
CA THR A 188 -31.93 4.86 -10.65
C THR A 188 -31.64 4.77 -9.15
N VAL A 189 -30.64 3.99 -8.74
CA VAL A 189 -30.25 3.86 -7.33
C VAL A 189 -29.72 5.19 -6.78
N ILE A 190 -28.83 5.87 -7.51
CA ILE A 190 -28.28 7.17 -7.12
C ILE A 190 -29.39 8.21 -7.00
N ASN A 191 -30.22 8.36 -8.02
CA ASN A 191 -31.27 9.37 -8.03
C ASN A 191 -32.35 9.09 -6.98
N GLY A 192 -32.72 7.82 -6.77
CA GLY A 192 -33.60 7.45 -5.66
C GLY A 192 -33.04 7.83 -4.29
N SER A 193 -31.73 7.64 -4.08
CA SER A 193 -31.05 8.05 -2.86
C SER A 193 -31.02 9.58 -2.68
N LEU A 194 -30.74 10.33 -3.75
CA LEU A 194 -30.70 11.79 -3.73
C LEU A 194 -32.09 12.40 -3.46
N THR A 195 -33.12 11.92 -4.15
CA THR A 195 -34.48 12.42 -3.99
C THR A 195 -35.09 12.08 -2.63
N SER A 196 -34.80 10.89 -2.09
CA SER A 196 -35.28 10.50 -0.75
C SER A 196 -34.43 11.05 0.39
N GLY A 197 -33.22 11.56 0.11
CA GLY A 197 -32.24 11.92 1.12
C GLY A 197 -31.74 10.72 1.94
N HIS A 198 -31.96 9.48 1.46
CA HIS A 198 -31.63 8.26 2.18
C HIS A 198 -30.59 7.43 1.43
N VAL A 199 -29.46 7.17 2.07
CA VAL A 199 -28.44 6.22 1.60
C VAL A 199 -28.61 4.88 2.32
N PRO A 200 -28.78 3.76 1.60
CA PRO A 200 -28.85 2.41 2.17
C PRO A 200 -27.72 2.11 3.16
N THR A 201 -28.05 1.36 4.23
CA THR A 201 -27.08 1.02 5.28
C THR A 201 -25.91 0.19 4.77
N VAL A 202 -26.13 -0.63 3.74
CA VAL A 202 -25.07 -1.41 3.07
C VAL A 202 -23.96 -0.52 2.50
N PHE A 203 -24.30 0.63 1.90
CA PHE A 203 -23.31 1.57 1.37
C PHE A 203 -22.60 2.40 2.45
N LYS A 204 -23.10 2.36 3.69
CA LYS A 204 -22.44 3.00 4.85
C LYS A 204 -21.43 2.08 5.53
N LYS A 205 -21.38 0.80 5.15
CA LYS A 205 -20.41 -0.16 5.69
C LYS A 205 -19.08 -0.02 4.95
N ALA A 206 -18.01 0.10 5.73
CA ALA A 206 -16.65 0.09 5.22
C ALA A 206 -15.83 -1.00 5.89
N ARG A 207 -14.92 -1.61 5.12
CA ARG A 207 -13.82 -2.37 5.69
C ARG A 207 -12.75 -1.39 6.15
N VAL A 208 -12.41 -1.44 7.42
CA VAL A 208 -11.32 -0.63 7.99
C VAL A 208 -10.00 -1.39 7.87
N ILE A 209 -9.01 -0.75 7.26
CA ILE A 209 -7.68 -1.33 7.03
C ILE A 209 -6.64 -0.48 7.78
N PRO A 210 -5.99 -1.02 8.82
CA PRO A 210 -4.90 -0.33 9.49
C PRO A 210 -3.64 -0.38 8.62
N ILE A 211 -3.08 0.78 8.32
CA ILE A 211 -1.81 0.92 7.60
C ILE A 211 -0.79 1.70 8.43
N LEU A 212 0.48 1.31 8.37
CA LEU A 212 1.53 2.01 9.10
C LEU A 212 1.79 3.39 8.48
N LYS A 213 1.92 4.43 9.31
CA LYS A 213 2.17 5.81 8.87
C LYS A 213 3.47 5.94 8.07
N ARG A 214 4.49 5.18 8.46
CA ARG A 214 5.81 5.12 7.81
C ARG A 214 6.37 3.71 7.96
N PRO A 215 7.11 3.18 6.97
CA PRO A 215 7.58 1.78 6.99
C PRO A 215 8.46 1.37 8.17
N ALA A 216 9.20 2.33 8.75
CA ALA A 216 10.20 2.07 9.80
C ALA A 216 9.68 2.28 11.23
N LEU A 217 8.36 2.46 11.41
CA LEU A 217 7.77 2.63 12.74
C LEU A 217 7.52 1.28 13.42
N ASP A 218 7.43 1.32 14.75
CA ASP A 218 7.10 0.13 15.54
C ASP A 218 5.68 -0.36 15.22
N LEU A 219 5.59 -1.66 14.91
CA LEU A 219 4.37 -2.38 14.59
C LEU A 219 3.49 -2.66 15.82
N SER A 220 4.06 -2.57 17.02
CA SER A 220 3.36 -2.84 18.28
C SER A 220 2.59 -1.63 18.79
N ASP A 221 2.98 -0.43 18.35
CA ASP A 221 2.34 0.82 18.75
C ASP A 221 1.20 1.19 17.79
N ILE A 222 -0.03 1.08 18.28
CA ILE A 222 -1.28 1.41 17.57
C ILE A 222 -1.27 2.86 17.07
N SER A 223 -0.61 3.77 17.78
CA SER A 223 -0.53 5.19 17.41
C SER A 223 0.21 5.41 16.08
N ASN A 224 1.05 4.46 15.66
CA ASN A 224 1.78 4.49 14.39
C ASN A 224 0.94 4.11 13.18
N TYR A 225 -0.31 3.71 13.38
CA TYR A 225 -1.21 3.35 12.29
C TYR A 225 -2.10 4.51 11.86
N ARG A 226 -2.63 4.41 10.64
CA ARG A 226 -3.77 5.17 10.12
C ARG A 226 -4.80 4.16 9.64
N LEU A 227 -6.07 4.42 9.97
CA LEU A 227 -7.18 3.62 9.50
C LEU A 227 -7.64 4.14 8.15
N ILE A 228 -7.69 3.26 7.14
CA ILE A 228 -8.31 3.54 5.84
C ILE A 228 -9.67 2.86 5.79
N SER A 229 -10.72 3.63 5.53
CA SER A 229 -12.06 3.11 5.30
C SER A 229 -12.25 2.80 3.81
N CYS A 230 -12.50 1.53 3.49
CA CYS A 230 -12.77 1.06 2.14
C CYS A 230 -14.26 0.69 2.02
N PHE A 231 -15.04 1.51 1.32
CA PHE A 231 -16.47 1.32 1.13
C PHE A 231 -16.76 0.37 -0.03
N GLN A 232 -17.88 -0.34 0.05
CA GLN A 232 -18.37 -1.18 -1.04
C GLN A 232 -18.93 -0.31 -2.18
N HIS A 233 -18.69 -0.71 -3.42
CA HIS A 233 -19.18 -0.04 -4.61
C HIS A 233 -20.40 -0.74 -5.25
N THR A 234 -20.62 -2.03 -4.98
CA THR A 234 -21.51 -2.87 -5.81
C THR A 234 -22.65 -3.61 -5.11
N THR A 235 -22.80 -3.50 -3.80
CA THR A 235 -23.86 -4.25 -3.08
C THR A 235 -25.20 -3.51 -3.11
N ALA A 236 -25.90 -3.59 -4.25
CA ALA A 236 -27.35 -3.38 -4.36
C ALA A 236 -28.09 -4.60 -4.96
N PHE A 237 -27.43 -5.75 -5.06
CA PHE A 237 -27.97 -6.95 -5.72
C PHE A 237 -28.68 -7.94 -4.79
N GLU A 238 -29.06 -7.52 -3.58
CA GLU A 238 -29.98 -8.31 -2.73
C GLU A 238 -31.22 -7.46 -2.45
N ILE A 239 -32.21 -7.59 -3.34
CA ILE A 239 -33.63 -7.37 -3.05
C ILE A 239 -34.31 -8.72 -3.17
#